data_AF-A0A7C4QWG1-F1
#
_entry.id   AF-A0A7C4QWG1-F1
#
_cell.length_a   1.000
_cell.length_b   1.000
_cell.length_c   1.000
_cell.angle_alpha   90.00
_cell.angle_beta   90.00
_cell.angle_gamma   90.00
#
_symmetry.space_group_name_H-M   'P 1'
#
loop_
_entity.id
_entity.type
_entity.pdbx_description
1 polymer ?
#
loop_
_entity_poly.entity_id
_entity_poly.type
_entity_poly.pdbx_seq_one_letter_code
_entity_poly.pdbx_strand_id
1 'polypeptide(L)'
;MFPARAKNPRKSPLWQCARRHFDEFVEYLDFHPHLHVLVADGMFRRDGTFHVLPPVPLKPLDDLFQARVLEWLVGLELLPPERAQGMRSWKHTGFTIRLKAGDPRL
;
A
#
# COMPACT_ATOMS: atom_id res chain seq x y z
N MET A 1 -3.95 -36.04 -12.03
CA MET A 1 -5.33 -35.64 -12.35
C MET A 1 -5.72 -34.53 -11.38
N PHE A 2 -5.66 -33.27 -11.80
CA PHE A 2 -6.03 -32.13 -10.94
C PHE A 2 -7.55 -32.07 -10.82
N PRO A 3 -8.13 -31.86 -9.62
CA PRO A 3 -9.57 -31.77 -9.48
C PRO A 3 -10.08 -30.58 -10.30
N ALA A 4 -11.17 -30.81 -11.03
CA ALA A 4 -11.79 -29.80 -11.88
C ALA A 4 -12.10 -28.54 -11.05
N ARG A 5 -11.54 -27.40 -11.49
CA ARG A 5 -11.78 -26.09 -10.90
C ARG A 5 -13.28 -25.81 -10.95
N ALA A 6 -13.88 -25.50 -9.80
CA ALA A 6 -15.31 -25.22 -9.71
C ALA A 6 -15.68 -24.06 -10.66
N LYS A 7 -16.60 -24.32 -11.61
CA LYS A 7 -17.07 -23.33 -12.60
C LYS A 7 -17.68 -22.09 -11.94
N ASN A 8 -18.23 -22.25 -10.74
CA ASN A 8 -18.68 -21.15 -9.89
C ASN A 8 -17.85 -21.17 -8.59
N PRO A 9 -16.94 -20.20 -8.39
CA PRO A 9 -16.12 -20.13 -7.19
C PRO A 9 -16.97 -20.15 -5.92
N ARG A 10 -18.15 -19.53 -5.95
CA ARG A 10 -19.04 -19.37 -4.78
C ARG A 10 -19.70 -20.66 -4.30
N LYS A 11 -19.72 -21.70 -5.14
CA LYS A 11 -20.27 -23.02 -4.78
C LYS A 11 -19.18 -24.01 -4.35
N SER A 12 -17.91 -23.66 -4.50
CA SER A 12 -16.81 -24.57 -4.17
C SER A 12 -16.72 -24.81 -2.65
N PRO A 13 -16.31 -26.03 -2.21
CA PRO A 13 -16.07 -26.32 -0.80
C PRO A 13 -15.05 -25.37 -0.16
N LEU A 14 -14.01 -24.99 -0.90
CA LEU A 14 -13.00 -24.02 -0.46
C LEU A 14 -13.61 -22.64 -0.19
N TRP A 15 -14.49 -22.14 -1.06
CA TRP A 15 -15.15 -20.86 -0.85
C TRP A 15 -16.13 -20.89 0.33
N GLN A 16 -16.85 -22.00 0.52
CA GLN A 16 -17.74 -22.15 1.67
C GLN A 16 -16.96 -22.20 2.99
N CYS A 17 -15.80 -22.86 2.99
CA CYS A 17 -14.88 -22.86 4.13
C CYS A 17 -14.33 -21.45 4.40
N ALA A 18 -13.73 -20.79 3.39
CA ALA A 18 -13.18 -19.45 3.52
C ALA A 18 -14.22 -18.40 3.95
N ARG A 19 -15.47 -18.53 3.51
CA ARG A 19 -16.57 -17.64 3.90
C ARG A 19 -17.09 -17.93 5.31
N ARG A 20 -17.14 -19.19 5.73
CA ARG A 20 -17.58 -19.60 7.08
C ARG A 20 -16.60 -19.13 8.14
N HIS A 21 -15.31 -19.21 7.82
CA HIS A 21 -14.21 -18.84 8.70
C HIS A 21 -13.62 -17.47 8.31
N PHE A 22 -14.39 -16.63 7.60
CA PHE A 22 -13.87 -15.36 7.08
C PHE A 22 -13.45 -14.44 8.21
N ASP A 23 -14.26 -14.37 9.28
CA ASP A 23 -13.98 -13.50 10.41
C ASP A 23 -12.75 -13.98 11.20
N GLU A 24 -12.62 -15.30 11.43
CA GLU A 24 -11.42 -15.90 12.01
C GLU A 24 -10.20 -15.70 11.10
N PHE A 25 -10.35 -15.87 9.79
CA PHE A 25 -9.30 -15.65 8.80
C PHE A 25 -8.85 -14.17 8.74
N VAL A 26 -9.79 -13.23 8.90
CA VAL A 26 -9.51 -11.79 8.98
C VAL A 26 -8.87 -11.43 10.32
N GLU A 27 -9.25 -12.08 11.43
CA GLU A 27 -8.56 -11.93 12.72
C GLU A 27 -7.09 -12.36 12.65
N TYR A 28 -6.75 -13.37 11.85
CA TYR A 28 -5.36 -13.83 11.65
C TYR A 28 -4.60 -13.09 10.53
N LEU A 29 -5.28 -12.28 9.71
CA LEU A 29 -4.64 -11.46 8.69
C LEU A 29 -4.27 -10.10 9.29
N ASP A 30 -2.98 -9.92 9.59
CA ASP A 30 -2.43 -8.59 9.85
C ASP A 30 -2.71 -7.68 8.66
N PHE A 31 -3.67 -6.77 8.82
CA PHE A 31 -4.06 -5.82 7.79
C PHE A 31 -2.86 -4.90 7.45
N HIS A 32 -2.21 -5.19 6.32
CA HIS A 32 -0.99 -4.51 5.88
C HIS A 32 -1.08 -4.01 4.42
N PRO A 33 -2.00 -3.07 4.13
CA PRO A 33 -2.13 -2.52 2.79
C PRO A 33 -0.86 -1.75 2.38
N HIS A 34 -0.27 -2.12 1.24
CA HIS A 34 0.89 -1.45 0.67
C HIS A 34 0.79 -1.39 -0.85
N LEU A 35 1.44 -0.38 -1.43
CA LEU A 35 1.50 -0.16 -2.88
C LEU A 35 2.96 -0.17 -3.34
N HIS A 36 3.21 -0.81 -4.47
CA HIS A 36 4.47 -0.68 -5.19
C HIS A 36 4.30 0.33 -6.32
N VAL A 37 5.15 1.35 -6.34
CA VAL A 37 5.19 2.37 -7.39
C VAL A 37 6.55 2.28 -8.07
N LEU A 38 6.55 2.09 -9.38
CA LEU A 38 7.75 2.22 -10.21
C LEU A 38 7.87 3.67 -10.64
N VAL A 39 8.97 4.30 -10.27
CA VAL A 39 9.28 5.70 -10.61
C VAL A 39 10.62 5.74 -11.35
N ALA A 40 10.76 6.71 -12.24
CA ALA A 40 12.04 6.94 -12.92
C ALA A 40 13.10 7.41 -11.89
N ASP A 41 14.31 6.87 -11.99
CA ASP A 41 15.46 7.26 -11.15
C ASP A 41 16.17 8.53 -11.67
N GLY A 42 15.42 9.43 -12.31
CA GLY A 42 15.94 10.63 -12.92
C GLY A 42 15.03 11.21 -13.99
N MET A 43 15.48 12.29 -14.62
CA MET A 43 14.75 13.00 -15.67
C MET A 43 15.67 13.58 -16.74
N PHE A 44 15.16 13.71 -17.96
CA PHE A 44 15.83 14.42 -19.04
C PHE A 44 15.52 15.91 -19.00
N ARG A 45 16.57 16.74 -19.18
CA ARG A 45 16.44 18.17 -19.48
C ARG A 45 16.10 18.35 -20.97
N ARG A 46 15.57 19.53 -21.32
CA ARG A 46 15.20 19.88 -22.71
C ARG A 46 16.35 19.80 -23.71
N ASP A 47 17.60 19.90 -23.24
CA ASP A 47 18.80 19.76 -24.07
C ASP A 47 19.24 18.30 -24.28
N GLY A 48 18.47 17.32 -23.76
CA GLY A 48 18.75 15.89 -23.86
C GLY A 48 19.65 15.35 -22.74
N THR A 49 20.12 16.20 -21.83
CA THR A 49 20.94 15.74 -20.68
C THR A 49 20.10 14.97 -19.66
N PHE A 50 20.52 13.77 -19.27
CA PHE A 50 19.87 13.01 -18.20
C PHE A 50 20.45 13.39 -16.82
N HIS A 51 19.56 13.66 -15.86
CA HIS A 51 19.90 13.90 -14.47
C HIS A 51 19.35 12.78 -13.59
N VAL A 52 20.24 12.05 -12.92
CA VAL A 52 19.89 11.02 -11.93
C VAL A 52 19.21 11.69 -10.72
N LEU A 53 18.20 11.03 -10.17
CA LEU A 53 17.52 11.49 -8.96
C LEU A 53 18.54 11.49 -7.80
N PRO A 54 18.77 12.63 -7.13
CA PRO A 54 19.63 12.64 -5.95
C PRO A 54 18.98 11.84 -4.81
N PRO A 55 19.76 11.40 -3.81
CA PRO A 55 19.20 10.75 -2.62
C PRO A 55 18.09 11.61 -1.99
N VAL A 56 16.90 11.02 -1.84
CA VAL A 56 15.72 11.72 -1.32
C VAL A 56 15.53 11.38 0.16
N PRO A 57 15.36 12.37 1.05
CA PRO A 57 14.99 12.09 2.43
C PRO A 57 13.59 11.48 2.47
N LEU A 58 13.45 10.28 3.05
CA LEU A 58 12.18 9.55 3.08
C LEU A 58 11.18 10.12 4.09
N LYS A 59 11.66 10.67 5.21
CA LYS A 59 10.78 11.12 6.30
C LYS A 59 9.76 12.19 5.87
N PRO A 60 10.13 13.24 5.10
CA PRO A 60 9.13 14.17 4.56
C PRO A 60 8.10 13.50 3.64
N LEU A 61 8.49 12.46 2.91
CA LEU A 61 7.56 11.70 2.07
C LEU A 61 6.60 10.87 2.92
N ASP A 62 7.06 10.25 4.00
CA ASP A 62 6.22 9.52 4.96
C ASP A 62 5.15 10.44 5.57
N ASP A 63 5.56 11.64 5.98
CA ASP A 63 4.68 12.64 6.58
C ASP A 63 3.63 13.14 5.58
N LEU A 64 4.05 13.39 4.33
CA LEU A 64 3.13 13.75 3.25
C LEU A 64 2.17 12.60 2.92
N PHE A 65 2.67 11.37 2.85
CA PHE A 65 1.87 10.20 2.57
C PHE A 65 0.81 9.98 3.66
N GLN A 66 1.19 10.03 4.94
CA GLN A 66 0.26 9.99 6.06
C GLN A 66 -0.80 11.09 5.93
N ALA A 67 -0.38 12.33 5.69
CA ALA A 67 -1.30 13.46 5.62
C ALA A 67 -2.34 13.28 4.51
N ARG A 68 -1.91 12.87 3.31
CA ARG A 68 -2.76 12.71 2.14
C ARG A 68 -3.71 11.52 2.25
N VAL A 69 -3.24 10.38 2.78
CA VAL A 69 -4.11 9.21 2.98
C VAL A 69 -5.18 9.49 4.02
N LEU A 70 -4.82 10.09 5.16
CA LEU A 70 -5.79 10.42 6.20
C LEU A 70 -6.81 11.46 5.73
N GLU A 71 -6.36 12.52 5.04
CA GLU A 71 -7.24 13.52 4.45
C GLU A 71 -8.21 12.89 3.44
N TRP A 72 -7.72 11.98 2.60
CA TRP A 72 -8.55 11.27 1.62
C TRP A 72 -9.60 10.37 2.29
N LEU A 73 -9.22 9.60 3.31
CA LEU A 73 -10.16 8.73 4.04
C LEU A 73 -11.23 9.51 4.80
N VAL A 74 -10.87 10.67 5.37
CA VAL A 74 -11.82 11.59 6.00
C VAL A 74 -12.77 12.16 4.95
N GLY A 75 -12.26 12.60 3.79
CA GLY A 75 -13.08 13.12 2.70
C GLY A 75 -14.03 12.09 2.08
N LEU A 76 -13.73 10.80 2.21
CA LEU A 76 -14.61 9.70 1.81
C LEU A 76 -15.59 9.25 2.92
N GLU A 77 -15.59 9.91 4.08
CA GLU A 77 -16.38 9.52 5.27
C GLU A 77 -16.05 8.11 5.81
N LEU A 78 -14.88 7.55 5.44
CA LEU A 78 -14.42 6.23 5.90
C LEU A 78 -13.63 6.31 7.21
N LEU A 79 -13.22 7.52 7.62
CA LEU A 79 -12.45 7.77 8.83
C LEU A 79 -12.93 9.06 9.51
N PRO A 80 -13.33 9.02 10.79
CA PRO A 80 -13.70 10.24 11.51
C PRO A 80 -12.51 11.20 11.68
N PRO A 81 -12.69 12.53 11.54
CA PRO A 81 -11.62 13.52 11.65
C PRO A 81 -10.82 13.44 12.96
N GLU A 82 -11.50 13.21 14.08
CA GLU A 82 -10.90 13.08 15.41
C GLU A 82 -9.99 11.84 15.50
N ARG A 83 -10.39 10.74 14.84
CA ARG A 83 -9.56 9.53 14.76
C ARG A 83 -8.33 9.79 13.90
N ALA A 84 -8.48 10.47 12.77
CA ALA A 84 -7.35 10.86 11.92
C ALA A 84 -6.35 11.76 12.67
N GLN A 85 -6.82 12.69 13.51
CA GLN A 85 -5.96 13.53 14.34
C GLN A 85 -5.18 12.70 15.37
N GLY A 86 -5.84 11.73 16.02
CA GLY A 86 -5.16 10.78 16.91
C GLY A 86 -4.08 9.96 16.19
N MET A 87 -4.35 9.51 14.96
CA MET A 87 -3.38 8.76 14.16
C MET A 87 -2.13 9.57 13.80
N ARG A 88 -2.25 10.89 13.66
CA ARG A 88 -1.11 11.79 13.40
C ARG A 88 -0.15 11.90 14.59
N SER A 89 -0.62 11.67 15.82
CA SER A 89 0.22 11.76 17.02
C SER A 89 0.86 10.44 17.43
N TRP A 90 0.60 9.35 16.70
CA TRP A 90 1.19 8.05 17.00
C TRP A 90 2.71 8.05 16.85
N LYS A 91 3.40 7.47 17.83
CA LYS A 91 4.87 7.29 17.81
C LYS A 91 5.34 6.48 16.59
N HIS A 92 4.55 5.49 16.18
CA HIS A 92 4.77 4.68 14.98
C HIS A 92 3.54 4.83 14.09
N THR A 93 3.67 5.62 13.02
CA THR A 93 2.52 6.07 12.22
C THR A 93 1.92 4.96 11.37
N GLY A 94 2.71 3.94 10.98
CA GLY A 94 2.29 2.90 10.03
C GLY A 94 2.26 3.36 8.57
N PHE A 95 2.54 4.65 8.30
CA PHE A 95 2.63 5.22 6.96
C PHE A 95 4.10 5.37 6.60
N THR A 96 4.61 4.51 5.72
CA THR A 96 6.04 4.47 5.38
C THR A 96 6.24 4.23 3.89
N ILE A 97 7.10 5.03 3.29
CA ILE A 97 7.60 4.90 1.93
C ILE A 97 8.96 4.23 1.99
N ARG A 98 9.12 3.21 1.15
CA ARG A 98 10.37 2.48 1.01
C ARG A 98 10.84 2.58 -0.42
N LEU A 99 11.97 3.25 -0.62
CA LEU A 99 12.68 3.23 -1.89
C LEU A 99 13.55 1.97 -1.97
N LYS A 100 13.48 1.30 -3.10
CA LYS A 100 14.42 0.25 -3.50
C LYS A 100 14.98 0.68 -4.84
N ALA A 101 16.29 0.87 -4.93
CA ALA A 101 16.94 1.02 -6.22
C ALA A 101 16.76 -0.28 -7.02
N GLY A 102 16.54 -0.16 -8.33
CA GLY A 102 16.64 -1.31 -9.23
C GLY A 102 18.06 -1.88 -9.21
N ASP A 103 18.22 -3.17 -9.54
CA ASP A 103 19.57 -3.73 -9.70
C ASP A 103 20.31 -2.92 -10.78
N PRO A 104 21.44 -2.26 -10.46
CA PRO A 104 22.21 -1.49 -11.44
C PRO A 104 22.85 -2.36 -12.55
N ARG A 105 22.65 -3.69 -12.52
CA ARG A 105 23.15 -4.65 -13.51
C ARG A 105 22.11 -5.08 -14.56
N LEU A 106 20.92 -4.49 -14.57
CA LEU A 106 19.93 -4.64 -15.66
C LEU A 106 20.00 -3.46 -16.62
#